data_AF-A0A7S1ZF57-F1
#
_entry.id   AF-A0A7S1ZF57-F1
#
_cell.length_a   1.000
_cell.length_b   1.000
_cell.length_c   1.000
_cell.angle_alpha   90.00
_cell.angle_beta   90.00
_cell.angle_gamma   90.00
#
_symmetry.space_group_name_H-M   'P 1'
#
loop_
_entity.id
_entity.type
_entity.pdbx_description
1 polymer ?
#
loop_
_entity_poly.entity_id
_entity_poly.type
_entity_poly.pdbx_seq_one_letter_code
_entity_poly.pdbx_strand_id
1 'polypeptide(L)'
;AVEWDEVVKKMVQLQETGEHRIAIHGQEINALTVAQIIMRKENFMISFMNRQMLDLSLPYPMLRGRQYFSKSLEWSIYFCVLTYMFNHKYKIRPAFFIDSDSLKRRFTLCAIVHAIFMPFLLLFMTLHFSMQHVYDWKASKRYLGPREWSSVALWKFREFNELPHTFERRLGPSYSAAEEYLKLFPKSSIVVSIGRVLVFISGSLGAVLLA
;
A
#
# COMPACT_ATOMS: atom_id res chain seq x y z
N ALA A 1 4.80 14.28 22.69
CA ALA A 1 5.38 14.09 21.34
C ALA A 1 5.28 15.42 20.62
N VAL A 2 6.25 15.77 19.77
CA VAL A 2 6.23 17.02 19.00
C VAL A 2 5.39 16.80 17.75
N GLU A 3 4.44 17.70 17.47
CA GLU A 3 3.60 17.62 16.27
C GLU A 3 4.39 18.02 15.03
N TRP A 4 4.08 17.41 13.87
CA TRP A 4 4.78 17.71 12.62
C TRP A 4 4.72 19.19 12.23
N ASP A 5 3.59 19.84 12.51
CA ASP A 5 3.40 21.27 12.22
C ASP A 5 4.36 22.15 13.02
N GLU A 6 4.70 21.76 14.26
CA GLU A 6 5.68 22.47 15.09
C GLU A 6 7.10 22.30 14.54
N VAL A 7 7.43 21.09 14.06
CA VAL A 7 8.72 20.80 13.42
C VAL A 7 8.90 21.67 12.17
N VAL A 8 7.88 21.73 11.31
CA VAL A 8 7.93 22.54 10.09
C VAL A 8 8.04 24.02 10.42
N LYS A 9 7.26 24.53 11.38
CA LYS A 9 7.36 25.93 11.84
C LYS A 9 8.75 26.25 12.35
N LYS A 10 9.34 25.37 13.17
CA LYS A 10 10.69 25.57 13.70
C LYS A 10 11.73 25.56 12.59
N MET A 11 11.60 24.67 11.60
CA MET A 11 12.48 24.61 10.45
C MET A 11 12.41 25.89 9.59
N VAL A 12 11.22 26.43 9.36
CA VAL A 12 11.03 27.70 8.65
C VAL A 12 11.65 28.85 9.43
N GLN A 13 11.43 28.91 10.75
CA GLN A 13 12.02 29.92 11.63
C GLN A 13 13.57 29.89 11.58
N LEU A 14 14.18 28.70 11.59
CA LEU A 14 15.64 28.54 11.52
C LEU A 14 16.22 28.96 10.15
N GLN A 15 15.45 28.78 9.08
CA GLN A 15 15.78 29.27 7.74
C GLN A 15 15.72 30.80 7.67
N GLU A 16 14.68 31.41 8.24
CA GLU A 16 14.47 32.87 8.24
C GLU A 16 15.48 33.63 9.11
N THR A 17 15.77 33.10 10.30
CA THR A 17 16.81 33.65 11.21
C THR A 17 18.21 33.52 10.63
N GLY A 18 18.41 32.63 9.66
CA GLY A 18 19.70 32.39 9.03
C GLY A 18 20.68 31.56 9.86
N GLU A 19 20.25 31.05 11.03
CA GLU A 19 21.03 30.11 11.84
C GLU A 19 21.34 28.83 11.05
N HIS A 20 20.36 28.33 10.29
CA HIS A 20 20.51 27.18 9.41
C HIS A 20 19.88 27.43 8.04
N ARG A 21 20.72 27.63 7.01
CA ARG A 21 20.27 27.83 5.62
C ARG A 21 20.22 26.51 4.85
N ILE A 22 19.02 25.96 4.72
CA ILE A 22 18.72 24.75 3.95
C ILE A 22 18.45 25.12 2.48
N ALA A 23 17.68 26.18 2.21
CA ALA A 23 17.47 26.70 0.86
C ALA A 23 18.48 27.80 0.54
N ILE A 24 19.48 27.47 -0.28
CA ILE A 24 20.62 28.34 -0.60
C ILE A 24 20.34 29.24 -1.82
N HIS A 25 19.44 28.83 -2.72
CA HIS A 25 19.21 29.48 -4.02
C HIS A 25 17.95 30.36 -4.05
N GLY A 26 17.59 30.99 -2.92
CA GLY A 26 16.42 31.88 -2.84
C GLY A 26 15.07 31.19 -2.99
N GLN A 27 15.00 29.87 -2.77
CA GLN A 27 13.71 29.17 -2.66
C GLN A 27 13.08 29.49 -1.31
N GLU A 28 11.84 29.99 -1.33
CA GLU A 28 11.03 30.11 -0.12
C GLU A 28 10.70 28.72 0.42
N ILE A 29 11.03 28.49 1.69
CA ILE A 29 10.64 27.28 2.41
C ILE A 29 9.36 27.60 3.16
N ASN A 30 8.26 26.98 2.72
CA ASN A 30 7.00 26.96 3.45
C ASN A 30 6.54 25.50 3.65
N ALA A 31 5.50 25.29 4.43
CA ALA A 31 4.96 23.96 4.70
C ALA A 31 4.57 23.20 3.42
N LEU A 32 4.04 23.91 2.42
CA LEU A 32 3.68 23.34 1.12
C LEU A 32 4.91 22.84 0.35
N THR A 33 5.97 23.63 0.27
CA THR A 33 7.23 23.27 -0.40
C THR A 33 7.86 22.06 0.28
N VAL A 34 7.84 22.01 1.61
CA VAL A 34 8.32 20.86 2.38
C VAL A 34 7.51 19.60 2.04
N ALA A 35 6.18 19.70 2.07
CA ALA A 35 5.30 18.60 1.70
C ALA A 35 5.56 18.15 0.25
N GLN A 36 5.66 19.07 -0.71
CA GLN A 36 5.94 18.77 -2.13
C GLN A 36 7.30 18.10 -2.35
N ILE A 37 8.31 18.41 -1.53
CA ILE A 37 9.62 17.76 -1.59
C ILE A 37 9.51 16.32 -1.08
N ILE A 38 8.87 16.13 0.09
CA ILE A 38 8.70 14.81 0.71
C ILE A 38 7.83 13.92 -0.19
N MET A 39 6.70 14.45 -0.64
CA MET A 39 5.65 13.75 -1.37
C MET A 39 5.90 13.65 -2.88
N ARG A 40 7.09 14.03 -3.35
CA ARG A 40 7.34 14.22 -4.79
C ARG A 40 7.01 12.97 -5.59
N LYS A 41 7.45 11.78 -5.17
CA LYS A 41 7.24 10.52 -5.91
C LYS A 41 5.82 10.00 -5.70
N GLU A 42 5.33 10.09 -4.48
CA GLU A 42 4.02 9.62 -4.04
C GLU A 42 2.90 10.40 -4.74
N ASN A 43 3.07 11.70 -4.98
CA ASN A 43 2.15 12.49 -5.80
C ASN A 43 2.02 11.95 -7.24
N PHE A 44 3.12 11.46 -7.84
CA PHE A 44 3.03 10.77 -9.13
C PHE A 44 2.29 9.44 -9.00
N MET A 45 2.56 8.65 -7.95
CA MET A 45 1.82 7.40 -7.71
C MET A 45 0.30 7.64 -7.56
N ILE A 46 -0.10 8.68 -6.81
CA ILE A 46 -1.49 9.10 -6.67
C ILE A 46 -2.08 9.44 -8.04
N SER A 47 -1.37 10.23 -8.85
CA SER A 47 -1.80 10.56 -10.22
C SER A 47 -1.95 9.31 -11.11
N PHE A 48 -1.03 8.34 -11.01
CA PHE A 48 -1.07 7.11 -11.80
C PHE A 48 -2.32 6.28 -11.50
N MET A 49 -2.68 6.20 -10.22
CA MET A 49 -3.88 5.49 -9.75
C MET A 49 -5.17 6.22 -10.11
N ASN A 50 -5.22 7.53 -9.89
CA ASN A 50 -6.42 8.35 -10.13
C ASN A 50 -6.76 8.42 -11.63
N ARG A 51 -5.72 8.51 -12.48
CA ARG A 51 -5.88 8.50 -13.95
C ARG A 51 -5.96 7.10 -14.56
N GLN A 52 -5.93 6.05 -13.73
CA GLN A 52 -5.98 4.65 -14.17
C GLN A 52 -4.95 4.31 -15.25
N MET A 53 -3.73 4.84 -15.14
CA MET A 53 -2.66 4.63 -16.13
C MET A 53 -2.08 3.21 -16.09
N LEU A 54 -2.37 2.47 -15.03
CA LEU A 54 -1.91 1.10 -14.83
C LEU A 54 -3.10 0.16 -15.00
N ASP A 55 -3.00 -0.78 -15.94
CA ASP A 55 -3.95 -1.88 -16.00
C ASP A 55 -3.62 -2.90 -14.90
N LEU A 56 -4.39 -2.82 -13.81
CA LEU A 56 -4.28 -3.71 -12.66
C LEU A 56 -5.26 -4.90 -12.74
N SER A 57 -5.92 -5.07 -13.89
CA SER A 57 -6.83 -6.18 -14.12
C SER A 57 -6.08 -7.40 -14.61
N LEU A 58 -6.54 -8.59 -14.21
CA LEU A 58 -6.00 -9.84 -14.72
C LEU A 58 -6.83 -10.29 -15.93
N PRO A 59 -6.19 -10.80 -17.01
CA PRO A 59 -6.88 -11.21 -18.23
C PRO A 59 -7.65 -12.54 -18.11
N TYR A 60 -7.77 -13.10 -16.89
CA TYR A 60 -8.41 -14.40 -16.66
C TYR A 60 -9.92 -14.22 -16.40
N PRO A 61 -10.81 -14.97 -17.09
CA PRO A 61 -12.26 -14.81 -16.99
C PRO A 61 -12.81 -14.88 -15.55
N MET A 62 -12.29 -15.79 -14.73
CA MET A 62 -12.72 -15.97 -13.33
C MET A 62 -12.28 -14.82 -12.40
N LEU A 63 -11.26 -14.06 -12.80
CA LEU A 63 -10.68 -12.97 -12.01
C LEU A 63 -11.01 -11.60 -12.60
N ARG A 64 -11.85 -11.56 -13.64
CA ARG A 64 -12.23 -10.34 -14.36
C ARG A 64 -13.00 -9.39 -13.44
N GLY A 65 -12.72 -8.09 -13.57
CA GLY A 65 -13.37 -7.04 -12.77
C GLY A 65 -12.75 -6.81 -11.38
N ARG A 66 -11.69 -7.53 -11.00
CA ARG A 66 -10.92 -7.28 -9.78
C ARG A 66 -9.60 -6.61 -10.09
N GLN A 67 -9.23 -5.61 -9.29
CA GLN A 67 -7.93 -4.95 -9.36
C GLN A 67 -6.97 -5.64 -8.40
N TYR A 68 -5.80 -6.05 -8.89
CA TYR A 68 -4.75 -6.68 -8.08
C TYR A 68 -3.56 -5.75 -7.97
N PHE A 69 -3.25 -5.35 -6.74
CA PHE A 69 -2.13 -4.48 -6.45
C PHE A 69 -1.48 -4.90 -5.15
N SER A 70 -0.36 -5.61 -5.28
CA SER A 70 0.45 -6.07 -4.14
C SER A 70 1.52 -5.05 -3.80
N LYS A 71 2.05 -5.13 -2.58
CA LYS A 71 3.22 -4.34 -2.17
C LYS A 71 4.46 -4.61 -3.00
N SER A 72 4.61 -5.82 -3.52
CA SER A 72 5.68 -6.15 -4.47
C SER A 72 5.52 -5.36 -5.77
N LEU A 73 4.31 -5.31 -6.33
CA LEU A 73 4.03 -4.55 -7.56
C LEU A 73 4.20 -3.04 -7.34
N GLU A 74 3.73 -2.53 -6.19
CA GLU A 74 3.96 -1.15 -5.75
C GLU A 74 5.45 -0.81 -5.76
N TRP A 75 6.27 -1.69 -5.16
CA TRP A 75 7.73 -1.55 -5.17
C TRP A 75 8.31 -1.60 -6.58
N SER A 76 7.86 -2.52 -7.44
CA SER A 76 8.32 -2.61 -8.84
C SER A 76 8.04 -1.31 -9.61
N ILE A 77 6.88 -0.68 -9.42
CA ILE A 77 6.55 0.61 -10.04
C ILE A 77 7.40 1.73 -9.44
N TYR A 78 7.59 1.74 -8.12
CA TYR A 78 8.41 2.75 -7.46
C TYR A 78 9.87 2.69 -7.92
N PHE A 79 10.40 1.49 -8.09
CA PHE A 79 11.77 1.25 -8.56
C PHE A 79 11.90 1.52 -10.05
N CYS A 80 11.10 0.86 -10.88
CA CYS A 80 11.21 0.92 -12.34
C CYS A 80 10.76 2.25 -12.90
N VAL A 81 9.77 2.93 -12.31
CA VAL A 81 9.25 4.20 -12.85
C VAL A 81 9.75 5.37 -12.02
N LEU A 82 9.28 5.48 -10.78
CA LEU A 82 9.42 6.73 -9.99
C LEU A 82 10.87 7.02 -9.63
N THR A 83 11.64 6.03 -9.23
CA THR A 83 13.05 6.23 -8.83
C THR A 83 13.92 6.53 -10.03
N TYR A 84 13.69 5.88 -11.17
CA TYR A 84 14.43 6.17 -12.39
C TYR A 84 14.05 7.53 -13.02
N MET A 85 12.78 7.93 -12.92
CA MET A 85 12.27 9.19 -13.47
C MET A 85 13.07 10.39 -12.96
N PHE A 86 13.50 10.36 -11.69
CA PHE A 86 14.30 11.42 -11.09
C PHE A 86 15.82 11.16 -11.17
N ASN A 87 16.59 12.23 -11.30
CA ASN A 87 18.04 12.20 -11.10
C ASN A 87 18.41 12.46 -9.61
N HIS A 88 19.70 12.43 -9.29
CA HIS A 88 20.21 12.72 -7.94
C HIS A 88 19.87 14.14 -7.45
N LYS A 89 19.55 15.07 -8.36
CA LYS A 89 19.09 16.44 -8.06
C LYS A 89 17.56 16.53 -7.99
N TYR A 90 16.85 15.40 -7.94
CA TYR A 90 15.39 15.33 -7.94
C TYR A 90 14.69 16.03 -9.13
N LYS A 91 15.40 16.21 -10.25
CA LYS A 91 14.83 16.69 -11.53
C LYS A 91 14.49 15.51 -12.41
N ILE A 92 13.46 15.68 -13.26
CA ILE A 92 13.07 14.62 -14.20
C ILE A 92 14.16 14.45 -15.25
N ARG A 93 14.56 13.21 -15.54
CA ARG A 93 15.55 12.89 -16.56
C ARG A 93 14.92 13.11 -17.95
N PRO A 94 15.56 13.86 -18.87
CA PRO A 94 15.03 14.01 -20.23
C PRO A 94 14.84 12.67 -20.96
N ALA A 95 15.75 11.72 -20.72
CA ALA A 95 15.68 10.36 -21.28
C ALA A 95 14.41 9.59 -20.88
N PHE A 96 13.74 9.98 -19.80
CA PHE A 96 12.49 9.34 -19.37
C PHE A 96 11.35 9.52 -20.38
N PHE A 97 11.34 10.64 -21.12
CA PHE A 97 10.29 10.95 -22.08
C PHE A 97 10.51 10.36 -23.48
N ILE A 98 11.75 9.97 -23.79
CA ILE A 98 12.17 9.65 -25.16
C ILE A 98 12.22 8.13 -25.38
N ASP A 99 12.63 7.36 -24.37
CA ASP A 99 12.98 5.94 -24.51
C ASP A 99 12.01 5.02 -23.75
N SER A 100 10.95 4.58 -24.44
CA SER A 100 9.99 3.60 -23.94
C SER A 100 10.58 2.18 -23.85
N ASP A 101 11.54 1.84 -24.71
CA ASP A 101 12.19 0.53 -24.73
C ASP A 101 13.03 0.29 -23.48
N SER A 102 13.71 1.32 -22.97
CA SER A 102 14.41 1.26 -21.69
C SER A 102 13.45 0.99 -20.52
N LEU A 103 12.24 1.55 -20.54
CA LEU A 103 11.23 1.23 -19.53
C LEU A 103 10.79 -0.24 -19.61
N LYS A 104 10.53 -0.73 -20.82
CA LYS A 104 10.19 -2.13 -21.05
C LYS A 104 11.28 -3.07 -20.54
N ARG A 105 12.56 -2.82 -20.86
CA ARG A 105 13.69 -3.62 -20.40
C ARG A 105 13.79 -3.67 -18.87
N ARG A 106 13.57 -2.53 -18.20
CA ARG A 106 13.59 -2.46 -16.72
C ARG A 106 12.46 -3.29 -16.11
N PHE A 107 11.25 -3.21 -16.65
CA PHE A 107 10.16 -4.08 -16.20
C PHE A 107 10.44 -5.55 -16.45
N THR A 108 10.96 -5.92 -17.63
CA THR A 108 11.31 -7.32 -17.93
C THR A 108 12.39 -7.84 -16.97
N LEU A 109 13.43 -7.06 -16.70
CA LEU A 109 14.48 -7.44 -15.75
C LEU A 109 13.91 -7.60 -14.33
N CYS A 110 13.11 -6.62 -13.88
CA CYS A 110 12.46 -6.68 -12.57
C CYS A 110 11.57 -7.92 -12.44
N ALA A 111 10.80 -8.25 -13.48
CA ALA A 111 9.95 -9.42 -13.53
C ALA A 111 10.75 -10.74 -13.46
N ILE A 112 11.85 -10.84 -14.20
CA ILE A 112 12.75 -12.01 -14.16
C ILE A 112 13.32 -12.18 -12.74
N VAL A 113 13.80 -11.09 -12.14
CA VAL A 113 14.30 -11.11 -10.74
C VAL A 113 13.20 -11.56 -9.79
N HIS A 114 11.99 -10.99 -9.87
CA HIS A 114 10.86 -11.42 -9.05
C HIS A 114 10.52 -12.90 -9.24
N ALA A 115 10.54 -13.41 -10.48
CA ALA A 115 10.24 -14.81 -10.76
C ALA A 115 11.27 -15.77 -10.14
N ILE A 116 12.56 -15.42 -10.19
CA ILE A 116 13.64 -16.19 -9.58
C ILE A 116 13.51 -16.21 -8.05
N PHE A 117 13.19 -15.07 -7.44
CA PHE A 117 13.07 -14.97 -5.99
C PHE A 117 11.71 -15.38 -5.42
N MET A 118 10.67 -15.49 -6.26
CA MET A 118 9.31 -15.83 -5.87
C MET A 118 9.21 -17.04 -4.92
N PRO A 119 9.79 -18.22 -5.21
CA PRO A 119 9.64 -19.37 -4.32
C PRO A 119 10.19 -19.12 -2.91
N PHE A 120 11.32 -18.43 -2.81
CA PHE A 120 11.94 -18.07 -1.53
C PHE A 120 11.14 -17.01 -0.78
N LEU A 121 10.68 -15.98 -1.50
CA LEU A 121 9.85 -14.92 -0.93
C LEU A 121 8.52 -15.46 -0.43
N LEU A 122 7.88 -16.36 -1.17
CA LEU A 122 6.64 -17.00 -0.74
C LEU A 122 6.84 -17.82 0.54
N LEU A 123 7.88 -18.66 0.58
CA LEU A 123 8.20 -19.42 1.79
C LEU A 123 8.41 -18.50 2.99
N PHE A 124 9.23 -17.46 2.83
CA PHE A 124 9.49 -16.48 3.88
C PHE A 124 8.21 -15.75 4.33
N MET A 125 7.40 -15.26 3.39
CA MET A 125 6.17 -14.53 3.69
C MET A 125 5.14 -15.41 4.38
N THR A 126 5.02 -16.68 4.00
CA THR A 126 4.14 -17.64 4.69
C THR A 126 4.60 -17.86 6.12
N LEU A 127 5.90 -18.12 6.34
CA LEU A 127 6.44 -18.30 7.68
C LEU A 127 6.27 -17.04 8.55
N HIS A 128 6.60 -15.88 8.02
CA HIS A 128 6.45 -14.59 8.70
C HIS A 128 4.98 -14.34 9.06
N PHE A 129 4.07 -14.52 8.11
CA PHE A 129 2.63 -14.36 8.33
C PHE A 129 2.13 -15.31 9.42
N SER A 130 2.53 -16.58 9.39
CA SER A 130 2.19 -17.54 10.44
C SER A 130 2.73 -17.12 11.79
N MET A 131 4.02 -16.76 11.90
CA MET A 131 4.63 -16.36 13.16
C MET A 131 3.98 -15.12 13.77
N GLN A 132 3.65 -14.13 12.94
CA GLN A 132 3.03 -12.88 13.40
C GLN A 132 1.61 -13.10 13.94
N HIS A 133 0.85 -14.06 13.40
CA HIS A 133 -0.57 -14.24 13.72
C HIS A 133 -0.88 -15.49 14.55
N VAL A 134 0.09 -16.37 14.84
CA VAL A 134 -0.14 -17.60 15.63
C VAL A 134 -0.75 -17.30 16.99
N TYR A 135 -0.35 -16.21 17.65
CA TYR A 135 -0.92 -15.81 18.93
C TYR A 135 -2.38 -15.39 18.80
N ASP A 136 -2.69 -14.54 17.83
CA ASP A 136 -4.06 -14.06 17.57
C ASP A 136 -5.00 -15.19 17.14
N TRP A 137 -4.49 -16.16 16.37
CA TRP A 137 -5.24 -17.36 15.99
C TRP A 137 -5.61 -18.20 17.20
N LYS A 138 -4.67 -18.40 18.12
CA LYS A 138 -4.90 -19.16 19.35
C LYS A 138 -5.88 -18.44 20.29
N ALA A 139 -5.75 -17.12 20.42
CA ALA A 139 -6.53 -16.33 21.36
C ALA A 139 -7.95 -16.01 20.88
N SER A 140 -8.08 -15.48 19.66
CA SER A 140 -9.34 -14.89 19.18
C SER A 140 -10.24 -15.86 18.40
N LYS A 141 -9.71 -17.01 17.97
CA LYS A 141 -10.33 -17.94 17.01
C LYS A 141 -10.79 -17.25 15.70
N ARG A 142 -10.36 -16.02 15.42
CA ARG A 142 -10.59 -15.28 14.17
C ARG A 142 -9.36 -15.42 13.28
N TYR A 143 -9.34 -16.46 12.45
CA TYR A 143 -8.16 -16.81 11.65
C TYR A 143 -7.87 -15.85 10.48
N LEU A 144 -8.89 -15.14 9.98
CA LEU A 144 -8.77 -14.28 8.79
C LEU A 144 -8.55 -12.79 9.11
N GLY A 145 -8.41 -12.43 10.39
CA GLY A 145 -8.22 -11.03 10.81
C GLY A 145 -9.43 -10.11 10.54
N PRO A 146 -9.31 -8.82 10.89
CA PRO A 146 -10.25 -7.78 10.46
C PRO A 146 -10.10 -7.50 8.96
N ARG A 147 -11.10 -6.84 8.37
CA ARG A 147 -10.98 -6.34 6.99
C ARG A 147 -10.16 -5.05 6.99
N GLU A 148 -9.31 -4.91 5.98
CA GLU A 148 -8.51 -3.72 5.74
C GLU A 148 -8.82 -3.12 4.38
N TRP A 149 -8.52 -1.83 4.22
CA TRP A 149 -8.56 -1.19 2.91
C TRP A 149 -7.51 -1.79 1.99
N SER A 150 -7.90 -2.09 0.76
CA SER A 150 -6.96 -2.63 -0.24
C SER A 150 -5.88 -1.59 -0.58
N SER A 151 -4.70 -2.05 -0.97
CA SER A 151 -3.61 -1.12 -1.34
C SER A 151 -3.99 -0.18 -2.48
N VAL A 152 -4.86 -0.60 -3.42
CA VAL A 152 -5.41 0.29 -4.45
C VAL A 152 -6.29 1.38 -3.84
N ALA A 153 -7.17 1.01 -2.91
CA ALA A 153 -8.05 1.97 -2.25
C ALA A 153 -7.23 3.00 -1.45
N LEU A 154 -6.20 2.55 -0.74
CA LEU A 154 -5.29 3.43 0.00
C LEU A 154 -4.67 4.50 -0.90
N TRP A 155 -4.17 4.14 -2.09
CA TRP A 155 -3.62 5.12 -3.02
C TRP A 155 -4.68 6.04 -3.65
N LYS A 156 -5.89 5.52 -3.91
CA LYS A 156 -7.00 6.31 -4.46
C LYS A 156 -7.57 7.32 -3.47
N PHE A 157 -7.63 6.98 -2.19
CA PHE A 157 -8.17 7.86 -1.15
C PHE A 157 -7.20 8.97 -0.73
N ARG A 158 -5.93 8.85 -1.13
CA ARG A 158 -4.85 9.74 -0.72
C ARG A 158 -4.92 11.05 -1.51
N GLU A 159 -4.76 12.16 -0.80
CA GLU A 159 -4.73 13.48 -1.42
C GLU A 159 -3.30 13.90 -1.81
N PHE A 160 -3.18 14.80 -2.79
CA PHE A 160 -1.88 15.35 -3.19
C PHE A 160 -1.25 16.14 -2.04
N ASN A 161 0.05 15.96 -1.82
CA ASN A 161 0.82 16.56 -0.72
C ASN A 161 0.37 16.16 0.70
N GLU A 162 -0.49 15.16 0.83
CA GLU A 162 -0.88 14.64 2.14
C GLU A 162 0.24 13.78 2.72
N LEU A 163 0.71 14.04 3.94
CA LEU A 163 1.77 13.24 4.55
C LEU A 163 1.22 11.90 5.09
N PRO A 164 2.05 10.83 5.20
CA PRO A 164 1.57 9.51 5.62
C PRO A 164 0.79 9.51 6.94
N HIS A 165 1.29 10.20 7.96
CA HIS A 165 0.62 10.28 9.27
C HIS A 165 -0.69 11.07 9.19
N THR A 166 -0.78 12.11 8.34
CA THR A 166 -2.01 12.87 8.11
C THR A 166 -3.07 11.99 7.47
N PHE A 167 -2.66 11.21 6.46
CA PHE A 167 -3.51 10.24 5.78
C PHE A 167 -4.02 9.16 6.74
N GLU A 168 -3.13 8.57 7.55
CA GLU A 168 -3.51 7.57 8.56
C GLU A 168 -4.51 8.13 9.57
N ARG A 169 -4.29 9.35 10.07
CA ARG A 169 -5.21 10.02 11.00
C ARG A 169 -6.58 10.26 10.38
N ARG A 170 -6.64 10.65 9.10
CA ARG A 170 -7.90 10.86 8.37
C ARG A 170 -8.61 9.54 8.05
N LEU A 171 -7.86 8.51 7.66
CA LEU A 171 -8.41 7.22 7.26
C LEU A 171 -8.79 6.35 8.46
N GLY A 172 -8.12 6.48 9.61
CA GLY A 172 -8.34 5.66 10.80
C GLY A 172 -9.82 5.51 11.21
N PRO A 173 -10.59 6.60 11.37
CA PRO A 173 -12.02 6.51 11.70
C PRO A 173 -12.88 5.82 10.63
N SER A 174 -12.42 5.76 9.37
CA SER A 174 -13.19 5.15 8.29
C SER A 174 -13.31 3.63 8.41
N TYR A 175 -12.36 2.96 9.10
CA TYR A 175 -12.34 1.51 9.21
C TYR A 175 -13.56 0.97 9.98
N SER A 176 -13.91 1.58 11.12
CA SER A 176 -15.08 1.17 11.91
C SER A 176 -16.38 1.40 11.16
N ALA A 177 -16.54 2.59 10.57
CA ALA A 177 -17.72 2.94 9.79
C ALA A 177 -17.89 2.01 8.56
N ALA A 178 -16.80 1.68 7.87
CA ALA A 178 -16.84 0.74 6.74
C ALA A 178 -17.18 -0.69 7.19
N GLU A 179 -16.68 -1.13 8.35
CA GLU A 179 -17.01 -2.44 8.90
C GLU A 179 -18.50 -2.53 9.27
N GLU A 180 -19.07 -1.49 9.90
CA GLU A 180 -20.49 -1.39 10.21
C GLU A 180 -21.36 -1.42 8.96
N TYR A 181 -20.99 -0.65 7.93
CA TYR A 181 -21.67 -0.67 6.64
C TYR A 181 -21.68 -2.07 6.03
N LEU A 182 -20.55 -2.78 6.04
CA LEU A 182 -20.46 -4.13 5.49
C LEU A 182 -21.28 -5.17 6.28
N LYS A 183 -21.58 -4.94 7.56
CA LYS A 183 -22.44 -5.83 8.36
C LYS A 183 -23.91 -5.76 7.95
N LEU A 184 -24.33 -4.69 7.27
CA LEU A 184 -25.69 -4.55 6.74
C LEU A 184 -26.00 -5.54 5.60
N PHE A 185 -24.96 -6.03 4.91
CA PHE A 185 -25.13 -6.96 3.79
C PHE A 185 -25.16 -8.40 4.29
N PRO A 186 -26.15 -9.20 3.88
CA PRO A 186 -26.21 -10.61 4.26
C PRO A 186 -25.00 -11.36 3.70
N LYS A 187 -24.45 -12.26 4.51
CA LYS A 187 -23.42 -13.19 4.05
C LYS A 187 -24.02 -14.10 2.98
N SER A 188 -23.22 -14.44 1.97
CA SER A 188 -23.65 -15.39 0.92
C SER A 188 -24.21 -16.67 1.54
N SER A 189 -25.47 -16.97 1.26
CA SER A 189 -26.18 -18.13 1.79
C SER A 189 -25.44 -19.44 1.51
N ILE A 190 -24.79 -19.52 0.34
CA ILE A 190 -23.98 -20.68 -0.07
C ILE A 190 -22.80 -20.89 0.88
N VAL A 191 -22.06 -19.82 1.19
CA VAL A 191 -20.88 -19.88 2.08
C VAL A 191 -21.32 -20.28 3.49
N VAL A 192 -22.44 -19.73 3.97
CA VAL A 192 -22.99 -20.05 5.30
C VAL A 192 -23.43 -21.52 5.36
N SER A 193 -24.13 -22.03 4.33
CA SER A 193 -24.58 -23.41 4.27
C SER A 193 -23.40 -24.40 4.24
N ILE A 194 -22.40 -24.15 3.40
CA ILE A 194 -21.17 -24.97 3.35
C ILE A 194 -20.47 -24.96 4.71
N GLY A 195 -20.35 -23.79 5.34
CA GLY A 195 -19.77 -23.66 6.67
C GLY A 195 -20.50 -24.50 7.73
N ARG A 196 -21.83 -24.50 7.73
CA ARG A 196 -22.63 -25.32 8.66
C ARG A 196 -22.39 -26.82 8.47
N VAL A 197 -22.33 -27.28 7.21
CA VAL A 197 -22.05 -28.69 6.90
C VAL A 197 -20.66 -29.09 7.40
N LEU A 198 -19.64 -28.26 7.16
CA LEU A 198 -18.27 -28.54 7.63
C LEU A 198 -18.18 -28.56 9.16
N VAL A 199 -18.85 -27.63 9.85
CA VAL A 199 -18.91 -27.63 11.32
C VAL A 199 -19.63 -28.86 11.85
N PHE A 200 -20.71 -29.29 11.20
CA PHE A 200 -21.43 -30.51 11.58
C PHE A 200 -20.54 -31.75 11.45
N ILE A 201 -19.92 -31.96 10.28
CA ILE A 201 -19.04 -33.12 10.02
C ILE A 201 -17.88 -33.14 11.02
N SER A 202 -17.18 -32.01 11.19
CA SER A 202 -16.05 -31.92 12.12
C SER A 202 -16.46 -32.12 13.58
N GLY A 203 -17.63 -31.57 13.98
CA GLY A 203 -18.18 -31.76 15.32
C GLY A 203 -18.55 -33.21 15.60
N SER A 204 -19.18 -33.91 14.64
CA SER A 204 -19.52 -35.33 14.77
C SER A 204 -18.27 -36.20 14.88
N LEU A 205 -17.25 -35.98 14.05
CA LEU A 205 -15.98 -36.70 14.13
C LEU A 205 -15.26 -36.42 15.46
N GLY A 206 -15.26 -35.18 15.92
CA GLY A 206 -14.67 -34.79 17.20
C GLY A 206 -15.39 -35.44 18.39
N ALA A 207 -16.72 -35.55 18.35
CA ALA A 207 -17.50 -36.22 19.38
C ALA A 207 -17.18 -37.72 19.45
N VAL A 208 -17.01 -38.39 18.30
CA VAL A 208 -16.62 -39.81 18.25
C VAL A 208 -15.19 -40.01 18.75
N LEU A 209 -14.26 -39.10 18.44
CA LEU A 209 -12.87 -39.20 18.90
C LEU A 209 -12.74 -39.02 20.42
N LEU A 210 -13.63 -38.22 21.02
CA LEU A 210 -13.62 -37.91 22.46
C LEU A 210 -14.49 -38.86 23.29
N ALA A 211 -15.30 -39.71 22.66
CA ALA A 211 -16.10 -40.75 23.29
C ALA A 211 -15.28 -42.03 23.49
#